data_AF-A0A6A5VD84-F1
#
_entry.id   AF-A0A6A5VD84-F1
#
_cell.length_a   1.000
_cell.length_b   1.000
_cell.length_c   1.000
_cell.angle_alpha   90.00
_cell.angle_beta   90.00
_cell.angle_gamma   90.00
#
_symmetry.space_group_name_H-M   'P 1'
#
loop_
_entity.id
_entity.type
_entity.pdbx_description
1 polymer ?
#
loop_
_entity_poly.entity_id
_entity_poly.type
_entity_poly.pdbx_seq_one_letter_code
_entity_poly.pdbx_strand_id
1 'polypeptide(L)'
;EVGAGTGSLTGNLLRIFQAYEKSVGAPAFSQYTYTDISSAFFEAAKARFAEFENEGRLLFQTFDLDHDALAQGFVPHTYDLIIAGSVVHATSNIKSTLQKLRTLLKPHGKLV
;
A
#
# COMPACT_ATOMS: atom_id res chain seq x y z
N GLU A 1 -0.17 -0.16 0.68
CA GLU A 1 -1.42 -0.89 0.92
C GLU A 1 -1.39 -2.19 0.14
N VAL A 2 -1.71 -3.30 0.80
CA VAL A 2 -1.76 -4.63 0.19
C VAL A 2 -3.20 -5.05 -0.04
N GLY A 3 -3.48 -5.66 -1.20
CA GLY A 3 -4.83 -6.04 -1.60
C GLY A 3 -5.78 -4.85 -1.71
N ALA A 4 -5.31 -3.76 -2.31
CA ALA A 4 -6.07 -2.51 -2.38
C ALA A 4 -7.33 -2.62 -3.28
N GLY A 5 -7.40 -3.63 -4.16
CA GLY A 5 -8.58 -3.98 -4.93
C GLY A 5 -9.10 -2.83 -5.78
N THR A 6 -10.31 -2.34 -5.51
CA THR A 6 -10.90 -1.19 -6.22
C THR A 6 -10.47 0.17 -5.66
N GLY A 7 -9.62 0.19 -4.64
CA GLY A 7 -9.11 1.40 -3.99
C GLY A 7 -10.12 2.11 -3.09
N SER A 8 -11.14 1.40 -2.61
CA SER A 8 -12.15 1.98 -1.71
C SER A 8 -11.55 2.44 -0.39
N LEU A 9 -10.70 1.62 0.24
CA LEU A 9 -9.97 1.99 1.45
C LEU A 9 -8.93 3.07 1.15
N THR A 10 -8.14 2.90 0.10
CA THR A 10 -7.19 3.90 -0.41
C THR A 10 -7.81 5.29 -0.50
N GLY A 11 -8.97 5.43 -1.17
CA GLY A 11 -9.63 6.71 -1.36
C GLY A 11 -10.08 7.37 -0.05
N ASN A 12 -10.46 6.59 0.95
CA ASN A 12 -10.77 7.12 2.28
C ASN A 12 -9.52 7.62 3.01
N LEU A 13 -8.43 6.85 2.96
CA LEU A 13 -7.17 7.21 3.59
C LEU A 13 -6.55 8.46 2.95
N LEU A 14 -6.50 8.53 1.61
CA LEU A 14 -5.99 9.70 0.90
C LEU A 14 -6.77 10.98 1.25
N ARG A 15 -8.10 10.89 1.41
CA ARG A 15 -8.93 12.03 1.85
C ARG A 15 -8.59 12.47 3.28
N ILE A 16 -8.40 11.51 4.19
CA ILE A 16 -8.01 11.79 5.58
C ILE A 16 -6.63 12.45 5.62
N PHE A 17 -5.67 11.93 4.85
CA PHE A 17 -4.34 12.51 4.74
C PHE A 17 -4.39 13.93 4.18
N GLN A 18 -5.11 14.19 3.08
CA GLN A 18 -5.26 15.56 2.56
C GLN A 18 -5.87 16.52 3.59
N ALA A 19 -6.87 16.08 4.35
CA ALA A 19 -7.47 16.91 5.40
C ALA A 19 -6.47 17.23 6.51
N TYR A 20 -5.64 16.26 6.90
CA TYR A 20 -4.55 16.45 7.86
C TYR A 20 -3.46 17.37 7.31
N GLU A 21 -3.03 17.18 6.06
CA GLU A 21 -2.04 18.04 5.39
C GLU A 21 -2.46 19.51 5.38
N LYS A 22 -3.75 19.77 5.12
CA LYS A 22 -4.33 21.12 5.17
C LYS A 22 -4.31 21.72 6.58
N SER A 23 -4.45 20.92 7.63
CA SER A 23 -4.47 21.43 9.01
C SER A 23 -3.07 21.68 9.57
N VAL A 24 -2.08 20.88 9.17
CA VAL A 24 -0.69 20.99 9.68
C VAL A 24 0.25 21.74 8.74
N GLY A 25 -0.14 21.95 7.48
CA GLY A 25 0.69 22.64 6.47
C GLY A 25 1.90 21.83 5.98
N ALA A 26 1.89 20.51 6.16
CA ALA A 26 2.98 19.62 5.77
C ALA A 26 2.44 18.27 5.24
N PRO A 27 3.16 17.58 4.32
CA PRO A 27 2.74 16.28 3.81
C PRO A 27 2.58 15.22 4.91
N ALA A 28 1.50 14.44 4.87
CA ALA A 28 1.21 13.37 5.83
C ALA A 28 1.98 12.08 5.49
N PHE A 29 2.38 11.92 4.23
CA PHE A 29 3.16 10.79 3.74
C PHE A 29 4.03 11.22 2.55
N SER A 30 5.21 10.62 2.43
CA SER A 30 6.13 10.83 1.31
C SER A 30 5.75 9.99 0.08
N GLN A 31 5.38 8.73 0.28
CA GLN A 31 5.01 7.81 -0.79
C GLN A 31 3.97 6.79 -0.29
N TYR A 32 3.02 6.46 -1.16
CA TYR A 32 1.99 5.44 -0.96
C TYR A 32 2.11 4.40 -2.08
N THR A 33 2.47 3.17 -1.76
CA THR A 33 2.47 2.07 -2.76
C THR A 33 1.13 1.35 -2.72
N TYR A 34 0.33 1.52 -3.76
CA TYR A 34 -0.88 0.78 -4.05
C TYR A 34 -0.53 -0.57 -4.66
N THR A 35 -0.95 -1.66 -4.02
CA THR A 35 -0.65 -3.00 -4.51
C THR A 35 -1.86 -3.92 -4.48
N ASP A 36 -1.90 -4.83 -5.44
CA ASP A 36 -2.87 -5.91 -5.53
C ASP A 36 -2.23 -7.11 -6.25
N ILE A 37 -2.79 -8.31 -6.11
CA ILE A 37 -2.28 -9.51 -6.80
C ILE A 37 -2.41 -9.36 -8.33
N SER A 38 -3.40 -8.59 -8.79
CA SER A 38 -3.65 -8.34 -10.20
C SER A 38 -3.66 -6.84 -10.51
N SER A 39 -3.14 -6.48 -11.68
CA SER A 39 -3.22 -5.12 -12.20
C SER A 39 -4.62 -4.74 -12.73
N ALA A 40 -5.60 -5.64 -12.65
CA ALA A 40 -6.95 -5.45 -13.22
C ALA A 40 -7.65 -4.15 -12.77
N PHE A 41 -7.35 -3.67 -11.57
CA PHE A 41 -7.94 -2.45 -11.02
C PHE A 41 -7.06 -1.21 -11.17
N PHE A 42 -5.82 -1.34 -11.66
CA PHE A 42 -4.85 -0.24 -11.65
C PHE A 42 -5.27 0.89 -12.58
N GLU A 43 -5.78 0.61 -13.77
CA GLU A 43 -6.19 1.66 -14.70
C GLU A 43 -7.28 2.57 -14.10
N ALA A 44 -8.33 1.97 -13.53
CA ALA A 44 -9.39 2.71 -12.87
C ALA A 44 -8.89 3.46 -11.63
N ALA A 45 -8.01 2.85 -10.84
CA ALA A 45 -7.42 3.49 -9.66
C ALA A 45 -6.49 4.66 -10.02
N LYS A 46 -5.67 4.53 -11.07
CA LYS A 46 -4.83 5.59 -11.63
C LYS A 46 -5.66 6.77 -12.08
N ALA A 47 -6.72 6.52 -12.87
CA ALA A 47 -7.64 7.58 -13.28
C ALA A 47 -8.29 8.30 -12.08
N ARG A 48 -8.67 7.53 -11.04
CA ARG A 48 -9.30 8.06 -9.83
C ARG A 48 -8.35 8.86 -8.95
N PHE A 49 -7.07 8.47 -8.89
CA PHE A 49 -6.07 9.06 -8.01
C PHE A 49 -4.94 9.77 -8.77
N ALA A 50 -5.25 10.24 -9.99
CA ALA A 50 -4.28 10.79 -10.93
C ALA A 50 -3.48 11.97 -10.35
N GLU A 51 -4.09 12.79 -9.50
CA GLU A 51 -3.40 13.88 -8.80
C GLU A 51 -2.17 13.37 -8.03
N PHE A 52 -2.35 12.35 -7.17
CA PHE A 52 -1.26 11.79 -6.38
C PHE A 52 -0.25 10.98 -7.21
N GLU A 53 -0.71 10.33 -8.29
CA GLU A 53 0.19 9.62 -9.21
C GLU A 53 1.08 10.62 -9.97
N ASN A 54 0.50 11.70 -10.49
CA ASN A 54 1.23 12.74 -11.23
C ASN A 54 2.24 13.49 -10.34
N GLU A 55 1.95 13.62 -9.04
CA GLU A 55 2.89 14.14 -8.03
C GLU A 55 3.99 13.14 -7.63
N GLY A 56 3.94 11.89 -8.12
CA GLY A 56 4.88 10.82 -7.75
C GLY A 56 4.69 10.30 -6.32
N ARG A 57 3.57 10.65 -5.67
CA ARG A 57 3.24 10.28 -4.29
C ARG A 57 2.49 8.95 -4.20
N LEU A 58 1.84 8.53 -5.28
CA LEU A 58 1.15 7.23 -5.38
C LEU A 58 1.80 6.36 -6.45
N LEU A 59 2.31 5.20 -6.04
CA LEU A 59 2.90 4.19 -6.92
C LEU A 59 2.00 2.98 -7.03
N PHE A 60 2.02 2.32 -8.19
CA PHE A 60 1.26 1.10 -8.44
C PHE A 60 2.22 -0.06 -8.72
N GLN A 61 2.08 -1.17 -8.01
CA GLN A 61 2.89 -2.36 -8.20
C GLN A 61 2.08 -3.61 -7.84
N THR A 62 2.15 -4.66 -8.67
CA THR A 62 1.53 -5.94 -8.32
C THR A 62 2.25 -6.57 -7.13
N PHE A 63 1.50 -7.15 -6.19
CA PHE A 63 2.08 -7.87 -5.06
C PHE A 63 1.22 -9.08 -4.70
N ASP A 64 1.79 -10.25 -4.93
CA ASP A 64 1.25 -11.52 -4.45
C ASP A 64 1.84 -11.85 -3.08
N LEU A 65 0.98 -11.89 -2.06
CA LEU A 65 1.32 -12.17 -0.68
C LEU A 65 1.75 -13.64 -0.44
N ASP A 66 1.39 -14.54 -1.34
CA ASP A 66 1.81 -15.95 -1.27
C ASP A 66 3.26 -16.14 -1.74
N HIS A 67 3.83 -15.17 -2.45
CA HIS A 67 5.21 -15.21 -2.94
C HIS A 67 6.17 -14.30 -2.14
N ASP A 68 7.47 -14.48 -2.32
CA ASP A 68 8.48 -13.64 -1.66
C ASP A 68 8.40 -12.19 -2.15
N ALA A 69 8.43 -11.22 -1.25
CA ALA A 69 8.29 -9.81 -1.59
C ALA A 69 9.55 -9.27 -2.28
N LEU A 70 10.73 -9.73 -1.88
CA LEU A 70 12.00 -9.24 -2.43
C LEU A 70 12.17 -9.70 -3.88
N ALA A 71 11.80 -10.95 -4.17
CA ALA A 71 11.73 -11.47 -5.54
C ALA A 71 10.76 -10.71 -6.45
N GLN A 72 9.77 -10.00 -5.88
CA GLN A 72 8.79 -9.18 -6.59
C GLN A 72 9.23 -7.71 -6.75
N GLY A 73 10.48 -7.39 -6.37
CA GLY A 73 11.05 -6.05 -6.53
C GLY A 73 10.77 -5.09 -5.37
N PHE A 74 10.25 -5.58 -4.25
CA PHE A 74 10.12 -4.75 -3.04
C PHE A 74 11.45 -4.67 -2.28
N VAL A 75 11.73 -3.51 -1.70
CA VAL A 75 12.95 -3.27 -0.93
C VAL A 75 12.68 -3.52 0.56
N PRO A 76 13.51 -4.31 1.27
CA PRO A 76 13.29 -4.61 2.69
C PRO A 76 13.40 -3.34 3.53
N HIS A 77 12.66 -3.30 4.64
CA HIS A 77 12.70 -2.20 5.61
C HIS A 77 12.48 -0.81 4.99
N THR A 78 11.56 -0.71 4.04
CA THR A 78 11.26 0.55 3.33
C THR A 78 10.03 1.25 3.88
N TYR A 79 9.07 0.47 4.37
CA TYR A 79 7.76 1.01 4.76
C TYR A 79 7.68 1.29 6.26
N ASP A 80 7.19 2.48 6.61
CA ASP A 80 6.83 2.84 7.98
C ASP A 80 5.46 2.25 8.37
N LEU A 81 4.57 2.10 7.38
CA LEU A 81 3.21 1.59 7.55
C LEU A 81 2.83 0.67 6.39
N ILE A 82 2.32 -0.51 6.71
CA ILE A 82 1.61 -1.39 5.78
C ILE A 82 0.16 -1.44 6.21
N ILE A 83 -0.74 -1.26 5.23
CA ILE A 83 -2.19 -1.29 5.41
C ILE A 83 -2.71 -2.53 4.69
N ALA A 84 -3.43 -3.39 5.39
CA ALA A 84 -3.92 -4.67 4.88
C ALA A 84 -5.43 -4.84 5.15
N GLY A 85 -6.26 -4.08 4.42
CA GLY A 85 -7.72 -4.11 4.57
C GLY A 85 -8.35 -5.37 3.98
N SER A 86 -8.74 -6.32 4.84
CA SER A 86 -9.48 -7.54 4.44
C SER A 86 -8.80 -8.37 3.33
N VAL A 87 -7.47 -8.50 3.36
CA VAL A 87 -6.72 -9.29 2.35
C VAL A 87 -5.96 -10.49 2.92
N VAL A 88 -5.38 -10.37 4.13
CA VAL A 88 -4.44 -11.39 4.65
C VAL A 88 -5.09 -12.77 4.80
N HIS A 89 -6.37 -12.82 5.12
CA HIS A 89 -7.13 -14.06 5.28
C HIS A 89 -7.31 -14.85 3.98
N ALA A 90 -7.12 -14.23 2.82
CA ALA A 90 -7.25 -14.87 1.51
C ALA A 90 -5.95 -15.54 1.04
N THR A 91 -4.88 -15.48 1.83
CA THR A 91 -3.58 -16.11 1.51
C THR A 91 -3.52 -17.56 1.98
N SER A 92 -2.68 -18.36 1.33
CA SER A 92 -2.51 -19.79 1.66
C SER A 92 -1.99 -20.04 3.09
N ASN A 93 -1.21 -19.10 3.63
CA ASN A 93 -0.63 -19.21 4.97
C ASN A 93 -0.46 -17.84 5.64
N ILE A 94 -1.37 -17.51 6.56
CA ILE A 94 -1.38 -16.25 7.30
C ILE A 94 -0.05 -15.98 8.01
N LYS A 95 0.56 -16.99 8.66
CA LYS A 95 1.83 -16.79 9.38
C LYS A 95 2.94 -16.39 8.42
N SER A 96 3.07 -17.09 7.30
CA SER A 96 4.06 -16.78 6.27
C SER A 96 3.82 -15.39 5.67
N THR A 97 2.57 -15.05 5.36
CA THR A 97 2.18 -13.71 4.87
C THR A 97 2.61 -12.61 5.84
N LEU A 98 2.29 -12.74 7.13
CA LEU A 98 2.67 -11.76 8.14
C LEU A 98 4.20 -11.64 8.30
N GLN A 99 4.93 -12.75 8.18
CA GLN A 99 6.39 -12.73 8.21
C GLN A 99 6.97 -11.97 7.00
N LYS A 100 6.44 -12.17 5.80
CA LYS A 100 6.84 -11.43 4.59
C LYS A 100 6.52 -9.94 4.71
N LEU A 101 5.32 -9.58 5.15
CA LEU A 101 4.97 -8.17 5.39
C LEU A 101 5.91 -7.53 6.44
N ARG A 102 6.34 -8.29 7.44
CA ARG A 102 7.29 -7.81 8.45
C ARG A 102 8.67 -7.47 7.86
N THR A 103 9.14 -8.17 6.81
CA THR A 103 10.44 -7.89 6.18
C THR A 103 10.45 -6.54 5.45
N LEU A 104 9.29 -6.12 4.94
CA LEU A 104 9.11 -4.84 4.26
C LEU A 104 9.03 -3.65 5.22
N LEU A 105 8.59 -3.89 6.46
CA LEU A 105 8.50 -2.86 7.50
C LEU A 105 9.88 -2.50 8.06
N LYS A 106 10.12 -1.20 8.23
CA LYS A 106 11.23 -0.66 9.03
C LYS A 106 11.18 -1.20 10.47
N PRO A 107 12.28 -1.11 11.23
CA PRO A 107 12.19 -1.17 12.69
C PRO A 107 11.11 -0.19 13.18
N HIS A 108 10.26 -0.64 14.10
CA HIS A 108 9.08 0.09 14.63
C HIS A 108 7.93 0.40 13.65
N GLY A 109 8.06 0.01 12.37
CA GLY A 109 6.98 0.11 11.41
C GLY A 109 5.74 -0.69 11.83
N LYS A 110 4.57 -0.25 11.35
CA LYS A 110 3.27 -0.80 11.76
C LYS A 110 2.60 -1.55 10.62
N LEU A 111 1.99 -2.68 10.96
CA LEU A 111 1.00 -3.35 10.12
C LEU A 111 -0.37 -3.03 10.72
N VAL A 112 -1.28 -2.51 9.89
CA VAL A 112 -2.66 -2.15 10.25
C VAL A 112 -3.63 -2.91 9.38
#